data_AF-A0A076MP76-F1
#
_entry.id   AF-A0A076MP76-F1
#
_cell.length_a   1.000
_cell.length_b   1.000
_cell.length_c   1.000
_cell.angle_alpha   90.00
_cell.angle_beta   90.00
_cell.angle_gamma   90.00
#
_symmetry.space_group_name_H-M   'P 1'
#
loop_
_entity.id
_entity.type
_entity.pdbx_description
1 polymer ?
#
loop_
_entity_poly.entity_id
_entity_poly.type
_entity_poly.pdbx_seq_one_letter_code
_entity_poly.pdbx_strand_id
1 'polypeptide(L)'
;MGESMWELAIIDLGRVANPIEYIQVRRRVGGAPWSANLVEYAVRAEVPDRLSATRPVEVLSDTFADAVHLRNDLFSYQREVQEEGENSNAVLVLERFLGCSAQEAAELVNDLLTSRLQQFEDTALVDVPALLAEHAALPHEQIAVGAYVKGLQDWQSGGHEWHARSSRYMNEGAAGGGSSRLTAGPVLRTRTQQRDHRREVVVAVGAPRQPRRGQVQLVRIGVRVDHRRAVRQVDPAQPVLVPHPAGLQCSARAATCPPRR
;
A
#
# COMPACT_ATOMS: atom_id res chain seq x y z
N MET A 1 -17.25 6.61 -10.96
CA MET A 1 -17.50 5.80 -12.18
C MET A 1 -16.50 6.05 -13.33
N GLY A 2 -15.77 7.17 -13.37
CA GLY A 2 -14.76 7.41 -14.42
C GLY A 2 -13.39 6.75 -14.21
N GLU A 3 -13.03 6.42 -12.98
CA GLU A 3 -11.68 5.95 -12.63
C GLU A 3 -11.43 4.49 -13.00
N SER A 4 -12.37 3.58 -12.71
CA SER A 4 -12.28 2.17 -13.15
C SER A 4 -12.29 2.03 -14.68
N MET A 5 -12.90 2.97 -15.41
CA MET A 5 -12.88 3.02 -16.88
C MET A 5 -11.50 3.42 -17.43
N TRP A 6 -10.73 4.21 -16.67
CA TRP A 6 -9.38 4.64 -17.06
C TRP A 6 -8.36 3.52 -16.85
N GLU A 7 -8.43 2.80 -15.71
CA GLU A 7 -7.66 1.58 -15.48
C GLU A 7 -7.95 0.51 -16.55
N LEU A 8 -9.23 0.28 -16.86
CA LEU A 8 -9.62 -0.66 -17.94
C LEU A 8 -9.05 -0.25 -19.30
N ALA A 9 -9.05 1.05 -19.63
CA ALA A 9 -8.48 1.54 -20.90
C ALA A 9 -6.95 1.36 -20.96
N ILE A 10 -6.24 1.49 -19.83
CA ILE A 10 -4.80 1.21 -19.78
C ILE A 10 -4.52 -0.28 -19.97
N ILE A 11 -5.28 -1.13 -19.29
CA ILE A 11 -5.14 -2.59 -19.36
C ILE A 11 -5.38 -3.07 -20.80
N ASP A 12 -6.43 -2.56 -21.46
CA ASP A 12 -6.77 -2.89 -22.86
C ASP A 12 -5.68 -2.43 -23.86
N LEU A 13 -4.99 -1.33 -23.54
CA LEU A 13 -3.84 -0.83 -24.33
C LEU A 13 -2.51 -1.52 -23.99
N GLY A 14 -2.47 -2.42 -22.99
CA GLY A 14 -1.24 -3.06 -22.51
C GLY A 14 -0.17 -2.06 -22.03
N ARG A 15 -0.58 -0.83 -21.72
CA ARG A 15 0.33 0.26 -21.39
C ARG A 15 0.71 0.18 -19.92
N VAL A 16 1.98 0.35 -19.60
CA VAL A 16 2.42 0.55 -18.20
C VAL A 16 2.61 2.03 -17.97
N ALA A 17 2.04 2.55 -16.88
CA ALA A 17 2.14 3.96 -16.52
C ALA A 17 3.61 4.34 -16.25
N ASN A 18 3.96 5.60 -16.48
CA ASN A 18 5.26 6.10 -16.02
C ASN A 18 5.22 6.33 -14.48
N PRO A 19 6.38 6.43 -13.80
CA PRO A 19 6.42 6.48 -12.34
C PRO A 19 5.62 7.64 -11.70
N ILE A 20 5.61 8.81 -12.33
CA ILE A 20 4.88 9.98 -11.82
C ILE A 20 3.36 9.77 -11.96
N GLU A 21 2.94 9.33 -13.14
CA GLU A 21 1.54 9.00 -13.43
C GLU A 21 1.03 7.90 -12.49
N TYR A 22 1.82 6.86 -12.27
CA TYR A 22 1.47 5.75 -11.38
C TYR A 22 1.15 6.22 -9.96
N ILE A 23 2.03 7.03 -9.36
CA ILE A 23 1.82 7.57 -8.01
C ILE A 23 0.59 8.49 -7.97
N GLN A 24 0.42 9.37 -8.96
CA GLN A 24 -0.73 10.27 -9.01
C GLN A 24 -2.06 9.54 -9.13
N VAL A 25 -2.11 8.48 -9.94
CA VAL A 25 -3.31 7.64 -10.08
C VAL A 25 -3.56 6.89 -8.78
N ARG A 26 -2.56 6.21 -8.20
CA ARG A 26 -2.68 5.49 -6.92
C ARG A 26 -3.19 6.37 -5.78
N ARG A 27 -2.82 7.65 -5.72
CA ARG A 27 -3.34 8.62 -4.73
C ARG A 27 -4.80 9.01 -4.94
N ARG A 28 -5.32 8.93 -6.16
CA ARG A 28 -6.72 9.29 -6.47
C ARG A 28 -7.66 8.10 -6.37
N VAL A 29 -7.24 6.98 -6.97
CA VAL A 29 -8.10 5.80 -7.17
C VAL A 29 -7.83 4.68 -6.15
N GLY A 30 -6.71 4.75 -5.43
CA GLY A 30 -6.34 3.75 -4.44
C GLY A 30 -7.21 3.81 -3.18
N GLY A 31 -7.26 2.70 -2.44
CA GLY A 31 -8.02 2.60 -1.20
C GLY A 31 -7.35 3.25 0.02
N ALA A 32 -6.09 3.69 -0.08
CA ALA A 32 -5.36 4.23 1.07
C ALA A 32 -5.90 5.61 1.55
N PRO A 33 -6.25 6.59 0.70
CA PRO A 33 -6.93 7.81 1.13
C PRO A 33 -8.25 7.52 1.84
N TRP A 34 -9.04 6.58 1.33
CA TRP A 34 -10.27 6.14 2.01
C TRP A 34 -9.97 5.49 3.37
N SER A 35 -8.89 4.72 3.47
CA SER A 35 -8.45 4.12 4.73
C SER A 35 -8.00 5.17 5.74
N ALA A 36 -7.37 6.25 5.29
CA ALA A 36 -7.00 7.39 6.13
C ALA A 36 -8.25 8.04 6.76
N ASN A 37 -9.29 8.30 5.96
CA ASN A 37 -10.56 8.83 6.48
C ASN A 37 -11.21 7.90 7.52
N LEU A 38 -11.08 6.57 7.36
CA LEU A 38 -11.58 5.61 8.35
C LEU A 38 -10.79 5.62 9.67
N VAL A 39 -9.53 6.05 9.66
CA VAL A 39 -8.75 6.19 10.89
C VAL A 39 -9.39 7.21 11.81
N GLU A 40 -9.86 8.34 11.30
CA GLU A 40 -10.57 9.37 12.10
C GLU A 40 -11.74 8.77 12.88
N TYR A 41 -12.54 7.92 12.21
CA TYR A 41 -13.63 7.19 12.85
C TYR A 41 -13.12 6.18 13.89
N ALA A 42 -12.08 5.41 13.57
CA ALA A 42 -11.54 4.37 14.45
C ALA A 42 -10.93 4.95 15.74
N VAL A 43 -10.23 6.08 15.65
CA VAL A 43 -9.64 6.76 16.82
C VAL A 43 -10.61 7.74 17.50
N ARG A 44 -11.81 7.92 16.94
CA ARG A 44 -12.83 8.88 17.40
C ARG A 44 -12.30 10.31 17.50
N ALA A 45 -11.50 10.69 16.51
CA ALA A 45 -10.85 11.98 16.44
C ALA A 45 -10.83 12.45 14.99
N GLU A 46 -11.71 13.39 14.69
CA GLU A 46 -11.82 14.03 13.38
C GLU A 46 -10.85 15.20 13.30
N VAL A 47 -10.18 15.34 12.15
CA VAL A 47 -9.35 16.50 11.84
C VAL A 47 -10.27 17.68 11.57
N PRO A 48 -10.11 18.83 12.26
CA PRO A 48 -10.98 19.98 12.04
C PRO A 48 -10.97 20.44 10.57
N ASP A 49 -12.14 20.73 10.01
CA ASP A 49 -12.30 21.16 8.61
C ASP A 49 -11.33 22.28 8.21
N ARG A 50 -11.16 23.27 9.09
CA ARG A 50 -10.26 24.42 8.87
C ARG A 50 -8.78 24.05 8.74
N LEU A 51 -8.38 22.85 9.18
CA LEU A 51 -7.03 22.31 9.09
C LEU A 51 -6.91 21.23 8.01
N SER A 52 -8.01 20.54 7.67
CA SER A 52 -8.04 19.39 6.75
C SER A 52 -7.42 19.68 5.37
N ALA A 53 -7.68 20.86 4.81
CA ALA A 53 -7.19 21.29 3.50
C ALA A 53 -5.84 22.01 3.55
N THR A 54 -5.12 21.93 4.67
CA THR A 54 -3.80 22.56 4.79
C THR A 54 -2.72 21.62 4.30
N ARG A 55 -1.67 22.22 3.71
CA ARG A 55 -0.56 21.46 3.10
C ARG A 55 0.04 20.38 4.02
N PRO A 56 0.30 20.61 5.32
CA PRO A 56 0.86 19.56 6.17
C PRO A 56 -0.06 18.33 6.31
N VAL A 57 -1.38 18.54 6.36
CA VAL A 57 -2.37 17.44 6.44
C VAL A 57 -2.46 16.69 5.11
N GLU A 58 -2.41 17.41 3.99
CA GLU A 58 -2.34 16.79 2.65
C GLU A 58 -1.05 15.97 2.49
N VAL A 59 0.11 16.51 2.87
CA VAL A 59 1.40 15.80 2.80
C VAL A 59 1.38 14.56 3.69
N LEU A 60 0.81 14.64 4.89
CA LEU A 60 0.66 13.49 5.78
C LEU A 60 -0.19 12.38 5.14
N SER A 61 -1.31 12.75 4.53
CA SER A 61 -2.22 11.80 3.87
C SER A 61 -1.60 11.18 2.61
N ASP A 62 -0.89 11.99 1.81
CA ASP A 62 -0.20 11.53 0.59
C ASP A 62 0.98 10.60 0.91
N THR A 63 1.82 10.97 1.89
CA THR A 63 2.96 10.14 2.31
C THR A 63 2.50 8.82 2.93
N PHE A 64 1.41 8.85 3.70
CA PHE A 64 0.73 7.65 4.17
C PHE A 64 0.27 6.78 2.99
N ALA A 65 -0.53 7.33 2.08
CA ALA A 65 -1.09 6.58 0.96
C ALA A 65 -0.02 5.96 0.06
N ASP A 66 1.04 6.71 -0.26
CA ASP A 66 2.15 6.19 -1.05
C ASP A 66 2.84 5.02 -0.35
N ALA A 67 3.16 5.15 0.93
CA ALA A 67 3.85 4.10 1.66
C ALA A 67 2.99 2.83 1.82
N VAL A 68 1.66 2.97 1.94
CA VAL A 68 0.72 1.84 1.92
C VAL A 68 0.78 1.12 0.58
N HIS A 69 0.63 1.85 -0.53
CA HIS A 69 0.61 1.26 -1.87
C HIS A 69 1.97 0.65 -2.26
N LEU A 70 3.07 1.36 -2.03
CA LEU A 70 4.41 0.86 -2.36
C LEU A 70 4.77 -0.40 -1.56
N ARG A 71 4.37 -0.47 -0.29
CA ARG A 71 4.52 -1.69 0.51
C ARG A 71 3.71 -2.83 -0.09
N ASN A 72 2.46 -2.57 -0.46
CA ASN A 72 1.61 -3.57 -1.09
C ASN A 72 2.27 -4.11 -2.36
N ASP A 73 2.71 -3.21 -3.25
CA ASP A 73 3.35 -3.54 -4.53
C ASP A 73 4.54 -4.49 -4.37
N LEU A 74 5.39 -4.24 -3.36
CA LEU A 74 6.54 -5.09 -3.07
C LEU A 74 6.12 -6.52 -2.69
N PHE A 75 5.07 -6.67 -1.86
CA PHE A 75 4.60 -7.98 -1.41
C PHE A 75 3.72 -8.70 -2.44
N SER A 76 3.06 -7.95 -3.32
CA SER A 76 2.09 -8.47 -4.27
C SER A 76 2.66 -8.72 -5.67
N TYR A 77 3.85 -8.19 -5.98
CA TYR A 77 4.45 -8.21 -7.32
C TYR A 77 4.35 -9.56 -8.02
N GLN A 78 4.77 -10.65 -7.37
CA GLN A 78 4.78 -11.97 -8.01
C GLN A 78 3.38 -12.40 -8.44
N ARG A 79 2.42 -12.35 -7.50
CA ARG A 79 1.02 -12.71 -7.78
C ARG A 79 0.42 -11.80 -8.85
N GLU A 80 0.57 -10.49 -8.70
CA GLU A 80 -0.07 -9.51 -9.58
C GLU A 80 0.52 -9.54 -10.99
N VAL A 81 1.84 -9.47 -11.11
CA VAL A 81 2.51 -9.30 -12.40
C VAL A 81 2.76 -10.63 -13.09
N GLN A 82 3.20 -11.67 -12.37
CA GLN A 82 3.58 -12.94 -12.99
C GLN A 82 2.40 -13.91 -13.16
N GLU A 83 1.41 -13.87 -12.26
CA GLU A 83 0.28 -14.81 -12.27
C GLU A 83 -1.00 -14.18 -12.82
N GLU A 84 -1.32 -12.95 -12.42
CA GLU A 84 -2.57 -12.26 -12.78
C GLU A 84 -2.45 -11.37 -14.03
N GLY A 85 -1.22 -10.96 -14.39
CA GLY A 85 -0.98 -10.05 -15.52
C GLY A 85 -1.40 -8.61 -15.27
N GLU A 86 -1.52 -8.20 -14.00
CA GLU A 86 -1.80 -6.83 -13.58
C GLU A 86 -0.61 -5.91 -13.90
N ASN A 87 -0.92 -4.73 -14.45
CA ASN A 87 0.07 -3.74 -14.86
C ASN A 87 0.26 -2.61 -13.83
N SER A 88 -0.58 -2.57 -12.79
CA SER A 88 -0.62 -1.53 -11.76
C SER A 88 0.24 -1.90 -10.54
N ASN A 89 1.56 -2.00 -10.75
CA ASN A 89 2.53 -2.29 -9.70
C ASN A 89 3.82 -1.45 -9.87
N ALA A 90 4.27 -0.77 -8.80
CA ALA A 90 5.43 0.13 -8.86
C ALA A 90 6.73 -0.57 -9.31
N VAL A 91 6.92 -1.84 -8.95
CA VAL A 91 8.12 -2.60 -9.31
C VAL A 91 8.15 -2.79 -10.83
N LEU A 92 7.03 -3.20 -11.44
CA LEU A 92 6.89 -3.33 -12.89
C LEU A 92 7.05 -1.97 -13.60
N VAL A 93 6.47 -0.91 -13.04
CA VAL A 93 6.58 0.45 -13.56
C VAL A 93 8.05 0.90 -13.62
N LEU A 94 8.81 0.74 -12.53
CA LEU A 94 10.23 1.12 -12.50
C LEU A 94 11.08 0.21 -13.37
N GLU A 95 10.83 -1.11 -13.36
CA GLU A 95 11.52 -2.09 -14.20
C GLU A 95 11.43 -1.69 -15.68
N ARG A 96 10.21 -1.44 -16.18
CA ARG A 96 10.01 -1.06 -17.59
C ARG A 96 10.52 0.34 -17.91
N PHE A 97 10.34 1.29 -16.99
CA PHE A 97 10.73 2.68 -17.25
C PHE A 97 12.25 2.87 -17.27
N LEU A 98 12.98 2.17 -16.38
CA LEU A 98 14.43 2.27 -16.27
C LEU A 98 15.18 1.20 -17.06
N GLY A 99 14.49 0.14 -17.50
CA GLY A 99 15.10 -0.99 -18.21
C GLY A 99 16.03 -1.82 -17.32
N CYS A 100 15.77 -1.87 -16.01
CA CYS A 100 16.56 -2.63 -15.04
C CYS A 100 15.91 -4.01 -14.74
N SER A 101 16.57 -4.83 -13.93
CA SER A 101 15.96 -6.07 -13.44
C SER A 101 14.87 -5.78 -12.40
N ALA A 102 13.89 -6.68 -12.25
CA ALA A 102 12.86 -6.49 -11.21
C ALA A 102 13.41 -6.48 -9.78
N GLN A 103 14.56 -7.11 -9.51
CA GLN A 103 15.20 -7.01 -8.19
C GLN A 103 15.75 -5.60 -7.95
N GLU A 104 16.42 -5.00 -8.92
CA GLU A 104 16.86 -3.59 -8.85
C GLU A 104 15.67 -2.65 -8.74
N ALA A 105 14.59 -2.90 -9.50
CA ALA A 105 13.36 -2.12 -9.41
C ALA A 105 12.72 -2.25 -8.01
N ALA A 106 12.66 -3.45 -7.43
CA ALA A 106 12.13 -3.67 -6.09
C ALA A 106 12.96 -2.97 -5.01
N GLU A 107 14.29 -2.93 -5.16
CA GLU A 107 15.18 -2.18 -4.27
C GLU A 107 14.91 -0.67 -4.37
N LEU A 108 14.74 -0.13 -5.57
CA LEU A 108 14.37 1.27 -5.78
C LEU A 108 12.97 1.60 -5.20
N VAL A 109 11.99 0.70 -5.36
CA VAL A 109 10.67 0.85 -4.73
C VAL A 109 10.79 0.84 -3.20
N ASN A 110 11.64 -0.02 -2.63
CA ASN A 110 11.86 -0.05 -1.18
C ASN A 110 12.54 1.24 -0.68
N ASP A 111 13.48 1.80 -1.43
CA ASP A 111 14.10 3.09 -1.11
C ASP A 111 13.09 4.23 -1.20
N LEU A 112 12.22 4.22 -2.21
CA LEU A 112 11.11 5.17 -2.32
C LEU A 112 10.16 5.04 -1.13
N LEU A 113 9.71 3.82 -0.80
CA LEU A 113 8.87 3.54 0.38
C LEU A 113 9.51 4.12 1.65
N THR A 114 10.80 3.85 1.85
CA THR A 114 11.56 4.35 2.99
C THR A 114 11.56 5.88 3.03
N SER A 115 11.77 6.53 1.89
CA SER A 115 11.71 7.99 1.78
C SER A 115 10.32 8.55 2.11
N ARG A 116 9.24 7.90 1.65
CA ARG A 116 7.87 8.31 1.98
C ARG A 116 7.59 8.20 3.48
N LEU A 117 8.05 7.12 4.12
CA LEU A 117 7.91 6.93 5.57
C LEU A 117 8.69 7.98 6.36
N GLN A 118 9.90 8.34 5.92
CA GLN A 118 10.68 9.41 6.55
C GLN A 118 9.95 10.75 6.46
N GLN A 119 9.44 11.10 5.26
CA GLN A 119 8.69 12.36 5.12
C GLN A 119 7.41 12.36 5.94
N PHE A 120 6.70 11.23 6.04
CA PHE A 120 5.54 11.09 6.91
C PHE A 120 5.89 11.44 8.36
N GLU A 121 6.97 10.86 8.90
CA GLU A 121 7.41 11.10 10.28
C GLU A 121 7.89 12.55 10.49
N ASP A 122 8.63 13.11 9.53
CA ASP A 122 9.07 14.51 9.60
C ASP A 122 7.86 15.45 9.61
N THR A 123 6.88 15.24 8.74
CA THR A 123 5.64 16.02 8.70
C THR A 123 4.82 15.84 9.99
N ALA A 124 4.72 14.61 10.51
CA ALA A 124 4.02 14.33 11.76
C ALA A 124 4.65 15.01 12.98
N LEU A 125 5.99 15.05 13.05
CA LEU A 125 6.72 15.52 14.23
C LEU A 125 7.12 17.00 14.15
N VAL A 126 7.15 17.59 12.95
CA VAL A 126 7.62 18.97 12.74
C VAL A 126 6.51 19.84 12.15
N ASP A 127 5.99 19.47 10.98
CA ASP A 127 5.07 20.33 10.23
C ASP A 127 3.68 20.40 10.88
N VAL A 128 3.15 19.28 11.37
CA VAL A 128 1.84 19.24 12.03
C VAL A 128 1.83 20.04 13.34
N PRO A 129 2.81 19.91 14.25
CA PRO A 129 2.89 20.78 15.42
C PRO A 129 3.03 22.27 15.06
N ALA A 130 3.80 22.60 14.02
CA ALA A 130 3.94 23.97 13.54
C ALA A 130 2.60 24.53 13.00
N LEU A 131 1.86 23.74 12.21
CA LEU A 131 0.52 24.07 11.73
C LEU A 131 -0.44 24.36 12.90
N LEU A 132 -0.46 23.49 13.91
CA LEU A 132 -1.33 23.65 15.07
C LEU A 132 -1.03 24.95 15.84
N ALA A 133 0.26 25.33 15.93
CA ALA A 133 0.67 26.58 16.55
C ALA A 133 0.28 27.81 15.70
N GLU A 134 0.54 27.76 14.39
CA GLU A 134 0.21 28.84 13.44
C GLU A 134 -1.30 29.15 13.43
N HIS A 135 -2.12 28.11 13.47
CA HIS A 135 -3.57 28.23 13.44
C HIS A 135 -4.22 28.35 14.84
N ALA A 136 -3.41 28.58 15.88
CA ALA A 136 -3.84 28.69 17.27
C ALA A 136 -4.86 27.60 17.67
N ALA A 137 -4.55 26.35 17.33
CA ALA A 137 -5.45 25.22 17.55
C ALA A 137 -5.80 25.07 19.04
N LEU A 138 -7.09 24.88 19.32
CA LEU A 138 -7.59 24.66 20.67
C LEU A 138 -7.05 23.32 21.20
N PRO A 139 -6.92 23.15 22.54
CA PRO A 139 -6.37 21.93 23.11
C PRO A 139 -7.05 20.64 22.64
N HIS A 140 -8.37 20.66 22.45
CA HIS A 140 -9.11 19.50 21.95
C HIS A 140 -8.83 19.20 20.47
N GLU A 141 -8.61 20.23 19.64
CA GLU A 141 -8.22 20.07 18.23
C GLU A 141 -6.81 19.48 18.13
N GLN A 142 -5.87 19.95 18.97
CA GLN A 142 -4.51 19.41 19.02
C GLN A 142 -4.51 17.93 19.41
N ILE A 143 -5.34 17.55 20.40
CA ILE A 143 -5.51 16.16 20.81
C ILE A 143 -6.11 15.32 19.67
N ALA A 144 -7.13 15.86 18.99
CA ALA A 144 -7.78 15.14 17.89
C ALA A 144 -6.80 14.89 16.73
N VAL A 145 -6.10 15.92 16.27
CA VAL A 145 -5.08 15.80 15.22
C VAL A 145 -3.97 14.84 15.66
N GLY A 146 -3.47 14.96 16.90
CA GLY A 146 -2.45 14.04 17.42
C GLY A 146 -2.90 12.58 17.45
N ALA A 147 -4.16 12.32 17.83
CA ALA A 147 -4.75 10.97 17.81
C ALA A 147 -4.89 10.43 16.38
N TYR A 148 -5.29 11.26 15.43
CA TYR A 148 -5.34 10.90 14.02
C TYR A 148 -3.96 10.54 13.46
N VAL A 149 -2.94 11.38 13.68
CA VAL A 149 -1.54 11.10 13.26
C VAL A 149 -1.07 9.77 13.84
N LYS A 150 -1.30 9.54 15.14
CA LYS A 150 -0.93 8.28 15.79
C LYS A 150 -1.68 7.08 15.20
N GLY A 151 -2.95 7.24 14.85
CA GLY A 151 -3.75 6.22 14.18
C GLY A 151 -3.17 5.82 12.82
N LEU A 152 -2.69 6.79 12.03
CA LEU A 152 -2.01 6.51 10.75
C LEU A 152 -0.69 5.75 10.96
N GLN A 153 0.09 6.09 12.00
CA GLN A 153 1.30 5.35 12.37
C GLN A 153 1.00 3.89 12.76
N ASP A 154 -0.06 3.67 13.53
CA ASP A 154 -0.51 2.33 13.92
C ASP A 154 -0.98 1.52 12.72
N TRP A 155 -1.68 2.16 11.78
CA TRP A 155 -2.09 1.54 10.53
C TRP A 155 -0.88 1.09 9.72
N GLN A 156 0.15 1.93 9.58
CA GLN A 156 1.37 1.61 8.82
C GLN A 156 2.13 0.42 9.40
N SER A 157 2.35 0.42 10.73
CA SER A 157 3.06 -0.66 11.42
C SER A 157 2.24 -1.95 11.43
N GLY A 158 0.94 -1.88 11.75
CA GLY A 158 0.04 -3.02 11.69
C GLY A 158 -0.11 -3.60 10.28
N GLY A 159 -0.16 -2.74 9.27
CA GLY A 159 -0.19 -3.13 7.86
C GLY A 159 1.06 -3.90 7.45
N HIS A 160 2.25 -3.46 7.85
CA HIS A 160 3.49 -4.20 7.61
C HIS A 160 3.48 -5.59 8.24
N GLU A 161 3.10 -5.65 9.53
CA GLU A 161 3.01 -6.89 10.29
C GLU A 161 1.97 -7.87 9.72
N TRP A 162 0.89 -7.36 9.14
CA TRP A 162 -0.10 -8.16 8.43
C TRP A 162 0.44 -8.71 7.11
N HIS A 163 1.13 -7.91 6.30
CA HIS A 163 1.75 -8.38 5.06
C HIS A 163 2.74 -9.52 5.34
N ALA A 164 3.58 -9.37 6.36
CA ALA A 164 4.59 -10.36 6.76
C ALA A 164 4.02 -11.69 7.28
N ARG A 165 2.74 -11.74 7.66
CA ARG A 165 2.10 -12.95 8.23
C ARG A 165 0.99 -13.55 7.36
N SER A 166 0.38 -12.74 6.49
CA SER A 166 -0.78 -13.16 5.70
C SER A 166 -0.38 -14.14 4.59
N SER A 167 -1.15 -15.22 4.44
CA SER A 167 -0.96 -16.18 3.34
C SER A 167 -1.26 -15.60 1.95
N ARG A 168 -1.79 -14.38 1.89
CA ARG A 168 -2.02 -13.63 0.64
C ARG A 168 -0.71 -13.22 -0.06
N TYR A 169 0.42 -13.17 0.66
CA TYR A 169 1.68 -12.64 0.14
C TYR A 169 2.84 -13.65 0.26
N MET A 170 3.87 -13.44 -0.55
CA MET A 170 5.10 -14.23 -0.56
C MET A 170 5.92 -14.00 0.72
N ASN A 171 5.70 -14.81 1.74
CA ASN A 171 6.41 -14.72 3.02
C ASN A 171 7.56 -15.74 3.18
N GLU A 172 7.84 -16.53 2.14
CA GLU A 172 8.93 -17.51 2.11
C GLU A 172 10.30 -16.82 1.97
N GLY A 173 10.77 -16.25 3.09
CA GLY A 173 12.07 -15.56 3.18
C GLY A 173 12.17 -14.59 4.35
N ALA A 174 11.04 -14.06 4.84
CA ALA A 174 11.00 -13.16 6.00
C ALA A 174 11.19 -13.90 7.34
N ALA A 175 10.93 -15.21 7.39
CA ALA A 175 10.97 -16.02 8.61
C ALA A 175 12.38 -16.55 9.01
N GLY A 176 13.44 -16.19 8.27
CA GLY A 176 14.78 -16.77 8.44
C GLY A 176 15.69 -16.15 9.51
N GLY A 177 15.24 -15.10 10.22
CA GLY A 177 16.06 -14.32 11.15
C GLY A 177 16.00 -14.78 12.61
N GLY A 178 16.69 -15.86 12.96
CA GLY A 178 17.26 -16.08 14.30
C GLY A 178 16.30 -16.50 15.44
N SER A 179 16.03 -17.80 15.57
CA SER A 179 15.58 -18.41 16.82
C SER A 179 16.71 -18.37 17.87
N SER A 180 16.80 -17.27 18.63
CA SER A 180 17.68 -17.20 19.80
C SER A 180 17.11 -18.05 20.95
N ARG A 181 17.77 -19.16 21.27
CA ARG A 181 17.49 -19.97 22.46
C ARG A 181 17.84 -19.15 23.70
N LEU A 182 16.83 -18.67 24.43
CA LEU A 182 17.01 -18.04 25.73
C LEU A 182 17.31 -19.10 26.79
N THR A 183 18.49 -19.03 27.39
CA THR A 183 18.86 -19.74 28.62
C THR A 183 18.07 -19.14 29.80
N ALA A 184 17.21 -19.94 30.42
CA ALA A 184 16.42 -19.53 31.58
C ALA A 184 17.32 -19.42 32.84
N GLY A 185 17.38 -18.24 33.45
CA GLY A 185 17.93 -18.04 34.79
C GLY A 185 16.96 -18.57 35.88
N PRO A 186 17.46 -18.81 37.11
CA PRO A 186 16.70 -19.53 38.13
C PRO A 186 15.58 -18.66 38.73
N VAL A 187 14.34 -19.13 38.63
CA VAL A 187 13.17 -18.53 39.30
C VAL A 187 12.89 -19.26 40.61
N LEU A 188 12.84 -18.51 41.70
CA LEU A 188 12.42 -18.96 43.03
C LEU A 188 10.95 -19.39 42.98
N ARG A 189 10.67 -20.67 43.24
CA ARG A 189 9.31 -21.25 43.22
C ARG A 189 8.60 -21.03 44.56
N THR A 190 7.50 -20.29 44.56
CA THR A 190 6.44 -20.42 45.55
C THR A 190 5.33 -21.32 45.01
N ARG A 191 4.99 -22.35 45.78
CA ARG A 191 3.91 -23.31 45.49
C ARG A 191 2.57 -22.66 45.83
N THR A 192 1.65 -22.63 44.87
CA THR A 192 0.22 -22.69 45.19
C THR A 192 -0.50 -23.39 44.03
N GLN A 193 -1.33 -24.35 44.40
CA GLN A 193 -1.92 -25.36 43.54
C GLN A 193 -3.30 -24.89 43.12
N GLN A 194 -3.49 -24.57 41.84
CA GLN A 194 -4.83 -24.53 41.25
C GLN A 194 -4.72 -24.90 39.77
N ARG A 195 -5.38 -26.00 39.38
CA ARG A 195 -5.52 -26.41 37.99
C ARG A 195 -6.54 -25.48 37.32
N ASP A 196 -6.09 -24.73 36.32
CA ASP A 196 -6.98 -24.18 35.30
C ASP A 196 -6.30 -24.35 33.93
N HIS A 197 -7.03 -24.89 32.96
CA HIS A 197 -6.57 -25.11 31.61
C HIS A 197 -6.87 -23.85 30.77
N ARG A 198 -5.99 -22.85 30.88
CA ARG A 198 -5.89 -21.76 29.90
C ARG A 198 -4.46 -21.65 29.40
N ARG A 199 -4.27 -21.79 28.08
CA ARG A 199 -2.99 -21.47 27.42
C ARG A 199 -2.85 -19.95 27.41
N GLU A 200 -2.11 -19.41 28.37
CA GLU A 200 -1.61 -18.03 28.30
C GLU A 200 -0.44 -17.97 27.31
N VAL A 201 -0.56 -17.13 26.28
CA VAL A 201 0.55 -16.74 25.41
C VAL A 201 1.18 -15.51 26.03
N VAL A 202 2.32 -15.68 26.70
CA VAL A 202 3.13 -14.58 27.23
C VAL A 202 3.98 -14.03 26.08
N VAL A 203 3.66 -12.82 25.62
CA VAL A 203 4.52 -12.05 24.69
C VAL A 203 5.54 -11.28 25.53
N ALA A 204 6.79 -11.72 25.50
CA ALA A 204 7.89 -11.01 26.15
C ALA A 204 8.26 -9.78 25.31
N VAL A 205 7.90 -8.59 25.79
CA VAL A 205 8.44 -7.32 25.28
C VAL A 205 9.86 -7.19 25.82
N GLY A 206 10.86 -7.37 24.95
CA GLY A 206 12.25 -7.08 25.30
C GLY A 206 12.40 -5.60 25.68
N ALA A 207 13.12 -5.33 26.77
CA ALA A 207 13.35 -3.97 27.25
C ALA A 207 13.95 -3.08 26.14
N PRO A 208 13.44 -1.85 25.93
CA PRO A 208 13.93 -0.98 24.90
C PRO A 208 15.38 -0.56 25.19
N ARG A 209 16.29 -0.83 24.26
CA ARG A 209 17.55 -0.09 24.21
C ARG A 209 17.21 1.35 23.83
N GLN A 210 17.66 2.28 24.67
CA GLN A 210 17.41 3.71 24.55
C GLN A 210 17.82 4.22 23.15
N PRO A 211 16.90 4.71 22.31
CA PRO A 211 17.26 5.29 21.03
C PRO A 211 17.93 6.65 21.25
N ARG A 212 19.02 6.91 20.52
CA ARG A 212 19.55 8.27 20.38
C ARG A 212 18.53 9.10 19.60
N ARG A 213 18.20 10.29 20.10
CA ARG A 213 17.25 11.25 19.47
C ARG A 213 17.53 11.37 17.96
N GLY A 214 16.52 11.12 17.13
CA GLY A 214 16.50 11.52 15.71
C GLY A 214 16.81 10.45 14.65
N GLN A 215 16.85 9.15 14.97
CA GLN A 215 16.93 8.11 13.93
C GLN A 215 15.62 7.34 13.82
N VAL A 216 14.85 7.62 12.77
CA VAL A 216 13.83 6.70 12.26
C VAL A 216 14.58 5.47 11.74
N GLN A 217 14.18 4.29 12.18
CA GLN A 217 14.81 3.04 11.78
C GLN A 217 14.47 2.76 10.31
N LEU A 218 15.48 2.67 9.44
CA LEU A 218 15.30 2.42 8.00
C LEU A 218 14.51 1.11 7.81
N VAL A 219 13.29 1.20 7.26
CA VAL A 219 12.47 0.01 6.97
C VAL A 219 13.01 -0.61 5.69
N ARG A 220 13.91 -1.59 5.82
CA ARG A 220 14.25 -2.49 4.70
C ARG A 220 13.31 -3.69 4.72
N ILE A 221 12.38 -3.73 3.78
CA ILE A 221 11.62 -4.95 3.52
C ILE A 221 12.50 -5.83 2.64
N GLY A 222 12.99 -6.94 3.19
CA GLY A 222 13.80 -7.92 2.47
C GLY A 222 12.95 -8.72 1.47
N VAL A 223 12.56 -8.11 0.36
CA VAL A 223 11.85 -8.79 -0.73
C VAL A 223 12.87 -9.31 -1.74
N ARG A 224 12.84 -10.61 -1.99
CA ARG A 224 13.51 -11.22 -3.15
C ARG A 224 12.47 -11.48 -4.22
N VAL A 225 12.69 -10.90 -5.39
CA VAL A 225 11.85 -11.12 -6.57
C VAL A 225 12.60 -12.06 -7.51
N ASP A 226 12.10 -13.29 -7.70
CA ASP A 226 12.69 -14.24 -8.65
C ASP A 226 11.98 -14.14 -10.02
N HIS A 227 12.77 -14.01 -11.08
CA HIS A 227 12.28 -13.95 -12.47
C HIS A 227 12.39 -15.28 -13.22
N ARG A 228 12.88 -16.36 -12.60
CA ARG A 228 13.26 -17.59 -13.31
C ARG A 228 12.11 -18.46 -13.85
N ARG A 229 10.86 -17.99 -13.86
CA ARG A 229 9.74 -18.68 -14.50
C ARG A 229 8.73 -17.74 -15.19
N ALA A 230 9.12 -17.00 -16.22
CA ALA A 230 8.19 -16.61 -17.29
C ALA A 230 8.93 -15.91 -18.44
N VAL A 231 9.62 -16.67 -19.29
CA VAL A 231 9.85 -16.23 -20.68
C VAL A 231 9.46 -17.40 -21.58
N ARG A 232 8.16 -17.52 -21.88
CA ARG A 232 7.78 -18.14 -23.15
C ARG A 232 8.00 -17.06 -24.20
N GLN A 233 9.08 -17.24 -24.95
CA GLN A 233 9.44 -16.49 -26.13
C GLN A 233 8.22 -16.40 -27.06
N VAL A 234 7.66 -15.19 -27.23
CA VAL A 234 6.67 -14.93 -28.27
C VAL A 234 7.43 -14.85 -29.58
N ASP A 235 7.22 -15.84 -30.44
CA ASP A 235 7.82 -15.98 -31.76
C ASP A 235 7.30 -14.85 -32.69
N PRO A 236 8.16 -14.01 -33.31
CA PRO A 236 7.73 -12.84 -34.09
C PRO A 236 7.13 -13.17 -35.47
N ALA A 237 6.72 -14.41 -35.74
CA ALA A 237 6.39 -14.88 -37.08
C ALA A 237 5.03 -15.60 -37.24
N GLN A 238 3.99 -15.22 -36.49
CA GLN A 238 2.62 -15.65 -36.82
C GLN A 238 1.77 -14.52 -37.39
N PRO A 239 1.20 -14.67 -38.61
CA PRO A 239 0.29 -13.67 -39.15
C PRO A 239 -1.03 -13.69 -38.37
N VAL A 240 -1.40 -12.52 -37.83
CA VAL A 240 -2.70 -12.29 -37.21
C VAL A 240 -3.79 -12.37 -38.30
N LEU A 241 -4.63 -13.40 -38.22
CA LEU A 241 -5.83 -13.52 -39.05
C LEU A 241 -6.86 -12.49 -38.55
N VAL A 242 -7.06 -11.43 -39.32
CA VAL A 242 -8.13 -10.45 -39.09
C VAL A 242 -9.46 -11.07 -39.54
N PRO A 243 -10.49 -11.21 -38.68
CA PRO A 243 -11.79 -11.66 -39.13
C PRO A 243 -12.51 -10.53 -39.87
N HIS A 244 -12.92 -10.82 -41.10
CA HIS A 244 -13.74 -9.97 -41.96
C HIS A 244 -15.13 -9.76 -41.34
N PRO A 245 -15.72 -8.55 -41.35
CA PRO A 245 -17.07 -8.35 -40.83
C PRO A 245 -18.10 -9.06 -41.72
N ALA A 246 -18.77 -10.08 -41.18
CA ALA A 246 -19.94 -10.70 -41.77
C ALA A 246 -21.14 -9.76 -41.62
N GLY A 247 -21.81 -9.51 -42.73
CA GLY A 247 -22.92 -8.55 -42.85
C GLY A 247 -24.14 -8.90 -42.00
N LEU A 248 -24.64 -7.90 -41.29
CA LEU A 248 -26.00 -7.85 -40.77
C LEU A 248 -26.87 -7.09 -41.78
N GLN A 249 -27.47 -7.83 -42.71
CA GLN A 249 -28.68 -7.37 -43.40
C GLN A 249 -29.88 -7.59 -42.47
N CYS A 250 -30.55 -6.52 -42.06
CA CYS A 250 -31.89 -6.60 -41.48
C CYS A 250 -32.80 -5.56 -42.15
N SER A 251 -33.50 -6.05 -43.18
CA SER A 251 -34.84 -5.67 -43.67
C SER A 251 -35.53 -4.49 -42.97
N ALA A 252 -35.59 -3.36 -43.67
CA ALA A 252 -36.57 -2.30 -43.43
C ALA A 252 -37.98 -2.80 -43.83
N ARG A 253 -38.90 -2.91 -42.86
CA ARG A 253 -40.34 -3.01 -43.12
C ARG A 253 -40.99 -1.66 -42.87
N ALA A 254 -41.76 -1.25 -43.86
CA ALA A 254 -42.45 0.03 -43.99
C ALA A 254 -43.45 0.30 -42.84
N ALA A 255 -43.37 1.50 -42.28
CA ALA A 255 -44.45 2.11 -41.51
C ALA A 255 -45.23 3.04 -42.44
N THR A 256 -46.43 2.61 -42.83
CA THR A 256 -47.42 3.39 -43.59
C THR A 256 -48.05 4.47 -42.72
N CYS A 257 -48.07 5.69 -43.26
CA CYS A 257 -48.77 6.87 -42.73
C CYS A 257 -50.27 6.80 -43.10
N PRO A 258 -51.23 7.15 -42.20
CA PRO A 258 -52.65 7.18 -42.55
C PRO A 258 -53.05 8.55 -43.13
N PRO A 259 -54.10 8.62 -43.99
CA PRO A 259 -54.44 9.84 -44.72
C PRO A 259 -55.29 10.81 -43.88
N ARG A 260 -55.11 12.10 -44.21
CA ARG A 260 -55.92 13.22 -43.72
C ARG A 260 -57.38 13.10 -44.16
N ARG A 261 -58.30 13.42 -43.24
CA ARG A 261 -59.55 14.13 -43.50
C ARG A 261 -59.74 15.18 -42.40
#